data_AF-A0A6I7QVW3-F1
#
_entry.id   AF-A0A6I7QVW3-F1
#
_cell.length_a   1.000
_cell.length_b   1.000
_cell.length_c   1.000
_cell.angle_alpha   90.00
_cell.angle_beta   90.00
_cell.angle_gamma   90.00
#
_symmetry.space_group_name_H-M   'P 1'
#
loop_
_entity.id
_entity.type
_entity.pdbx_description
1 polymer ?
#
loop_
_entity_poly.entity_id
_entity_poly.type
_entity_poly.pdbx_seq_one_letter_code
_entity_poly.pdbx_strand_id
1 'polypeptide(L)'
;MPVPIPVLLKDVVDALEPFSEVLASDEFVPLPGQFDFHEYHVMEQFSLQLDDPGLQEELLEVIRGSGAFRRFKALIRTRSIDQDWYAYRERSLRDLAVEFLESEGIPFVDQ
;
A
#
# COMPACT_ATOMS: atom_id res chain seq x y z
N MET A 1 -32.25 -1.87 -14.92
CA MET A 1 -31.88 -0.43 -14.88
C MET A 1 -32.12 0.04 -13.44
N PRO A 2 -31.23 0.85 -12.82
CA PRO A 2 -30.38 1.85 -13.44
C PRO A 2 -28.88 1.54 -13.40
N VAL A 3 -28.16 2.18 -14.32
CA VAL A 3 -26.70 2.28 -14.41
C VAL A 3 -26.24 3.19 -13.25
N PRO A 4 -25.15 2.87 -12.51
CA PRO A 4 -24.68 3.73 -11.43
C PRO A 4 -24.22 5.07 -12.02
N ILE A 5 -24.71 6.15 -11.41
CA ILE A 5 -24.39 7.54 -11.71
C ILE A 5 -22.86 7.68 -11.72
N PRO A 6 -22.25 8.30 -12.74
CA PRO A 6 -20.83 8.64 -12.67
C PRO A 6 -20.69 9.64 -11.52
N VAL A 7 -19.84 9.31 -10.53
CA VAL A 7 -19.40 10.28 -9.51
C VAL A 7 -19.15 11.60 -10.21
N LEU A 8 -19.85 12.66 -9.78
CA LEU A 8 -19.93 13.90 -10.54
C LEU A 8 -18.50 14.44 -10.65
N LEU A 9 -18.07 14.87 -11.83
CA LEU A 9 -16.73 15.46 -12.03
C LEU A 9 -16.43 16.56 -10.99
N LYS A 10 -17.49 17.27 -10.56
CA LYS A 10 -17.46 18.24 -9.49
C LYS A 10 -17.07 17.64 -8.12
N ASP A 11 -17.58 16.47 -7.75
CA ASP A 11 -17.25 15.82 -6.47
C ASP A 11 -15.77 15.40 -6.43
N VAL A 12 -15.24 14.98 -7.58
CA VAL A 12 -13.81 14.68 -7.75
C VAL A 12 -12.99 15.96 -7.65
N VAL A 13 -13.42 17.03 -8.31
CA VAL A 13 -12.75 18.35 -8.26
C VAL A 13 -12.77 18.94 -6.85
N ASP A 14 -13.91 18.89 -6.15
CA ASP A 14 -14.08 19.41 -4.79
C ASP A 14 -13.23 18.63 -3.77
N ALA A 15 -13.03 17.32 -3.98
CA ALA A 15 -12.14 16.50 -3.15
C ALA A 15 -10.65 16.77 -3.40
N LEU A 16 -10.29 17.28 -4.57
CA LEU A 16 -8.92 17.56 -4.98
C LEU A 16 -8.54 19.05 -4.81
N GLU A 17 -9.51 19.95 -4.62
CA GLU A 17 -9.30 21.37 -4.32
C GLU A 17 -8.24 21.64 -3.23
N PRO A 18 -8.24 20.92 -2.08
CA PRO A 18 -7.21 21.10 -1.03
C PRO A 18 -5.80 20.72 -1.49
N PHE A 19 -5.68 19.93 -2.56
CA PHE A 19 -4.43 19.51 -3.16
C PHE A 19 -4.13 20.25 -4.46
N SER A 20 -4.97 21.22 -4.86
CA SER A 20 -4.85 21.91 -6.16
C SER A 20 -3.54 22.68 -6.30
N GLU A 21 -3.07 23.33 -5.24
CA GLU A 21 -1.76 24.00 -5.21
C GLU A 21 -0.60 23.00 -5.33
N VAL A 22 -0.71 21.85 -4.64
CA VAL A 22 0.28 20.78 -4.74
C VAL A 22 0.29 20.23 -6.16
N LEU A 23 -0.88 19.89 -6.73
CA LEU A 23 -1.09 19.38 -8.10
C LEU A 23 -0.66 20.36 -9.20
N ALA A 24 -0.72 21.66 -8.93
CA ALA A 24 -0.29 22.72 -9.84
C ALA A 24 1.23 23.00 -9.75
N SER A 25 1.91 22.49 -8.72
CA SER A 25 3.36 22.53 -8.62
C SER A 25 3.98 21.34 -9.36
N ASP A 26 5.13 21.55 -10.01
CA ASP A 26 5.94 20.47 -10.59
C ASP A 26 6.74 19.68 -9.51
N GLU A 27 6.40 19.82 -8.22
CA GLU A 27 7.09 19.20 -7.09
C GLU A 27 6.62 17.76 -6.80
N PHE A 28 6.16 17.04 -7.82
CA PHE A 28 5.87 15.60 -7.70
C PHE A 28 7.09 14.79 -8.06
N VAL A 29 7.67 14.12 -7.08
CA VAL A 29 8.57 13.01 -7.35
C VAL A 29 7.72 11.74 -7.45
N PRO A 30 7.52 11.16 -8.64
CA PRO A 30 6.78 9.92 -8.76
C PRO A 30 7.50 8.84 -7.96
N LEU A 31 6.77 8.17 -7.06
CA LEU A 31 7.28 6.94 -6.48
C LEU A 31 7.65 6.02 -7.65
N PRO A 32 8.85 5.43 -7.65
CA PRO A 32 9.28 4.60 -8.76
C PRO A 32 8.24 3.50 -8.99
N GLY A 33 8.12 2.99 -10.24
CA GLY A 33 7.22 1.88 -10.63
C GLY A 33 7.46 0.55 -9.87
N GLN A 34 8.28 0.59 -8.83
CA GLN A 34 8.55 -0.40 -7.82
C GLN A 34 7.38 -0.58 -6.84
N PHE A 35 6.30 0.23 -6.85
CA PHE A 35 5.22 0.09 -5.85
C PHE A 35 4.61 -1.33 -5.79
N ASP A 36 4.42 -1.99 -6.94
CA ASP A 36 3.98 -3.39 -6.99
C ASP A 36 5.05 -4.37 -6.47
N PHE A 37 6.33 -4.10 -6.76
CA PHE A 37 7.46 -4.88 -6.25
C PHE A 37 7.62 -4.70 -4.73
N HIS A 38 7.39 -3.48 -4.23
CA HIS A 38 7.39 -3.13 -2.82
C HIS A 38 6.24 -3.80 -2.10
N GLU A 39 5.01 -3.79 -2.63
CA GLU A 39 3.88 -4.43 -1.97
C GLU A 39 4.06 -5.96 -1.90
N TYR A 40 4.61 -6.58 -2.95
CA TYR A 40 5.03 -7.98 -2.90
C TYR A 40 6.09 -8.22 -1.80
N HIS A 41 7.13 -7.39 -1.74
CA HIS A 41 8.20 -7.53 -0.75
C HIS A 41 7.67 -7.34 0.68
N VAL A 42 6.79 -6.37 0.93
CA VAL A 42 6.15 -6.15 2.23
C VAL A 42 5.30 -7.37 2.63
N MET A 43 4.56 -7.97 1.70
CA MET A 43 3.83 -9.22 1.94
C MET A 43 4.76 -10.39 2.29
N GLU A 44 5.89 -10.52 1.59
CA GLU A 44 6.90 -11.54 1.83
C GLU A 44 7.54 -11.36 3.22
N GLN A 45 7.99 -10.15 3.55
CA GLN A 45 8.62 -9.85 4.84
C GLN A 45 7.65 -10.01 6.01
N PHE A 46 6.40 -9.57 5.86
CA PHE A 46 5.36 -9.84 6.86
C PHE A 46 5.20 -11.34 7.11
N SER A 47 5.11 -12.13 6.04
CA SER A 47 4.94 -13.58 6.14
C SER A 47 6.13 -14.24 6.85
N LEU A 48 7.35 -13.78 6.59
CA LEU A 48 8.58 -14.28 7.21
C LEU A 48 8.72 -13.94 8.70
N GLN A 49 8.02 -12.90 9.19
CA GLN A 49 8.10 -12.44 10.58
C GLN A 49 7.04 -13.08 11.50
N LEU A 50 6.19 -13.96 10.97
CA LEU A 50 5.18 -14.65 11.79
C LEU A 50 5.81 -15.74 12.65
N ASP A 51 5.34 -15.84 13.89
CA ASP A 51 5.80 -16.85 14.85
C ASP A 51 5.27 -18.26 14.53
N ASP A 52 4.15 -18.38 13.82
CA ASP A 52 3.56 -19.65 13.41
C ASP A 52 4.18 -20.11 12.07
N PRO A 53 5.03 -21.16 12.06
CA PRO A 53 5.71 -21.60 10.85
C PRO A 53 4.77 -22.15 9.79
N GLY A 54 3.62 -22.73 10.19
CA GLY A 54 2.62 -23.25 9.26
C GLY A 54 1.89 -22.12 8.54
N LEU A 55 1.55 -21.05 9.27
CA LEU A 55 0.96 -19.86 8.69
C LEU A 55 1.95 -19.09 7.80
N GLN A 56 3.21 -19.00 8.23
CA GLN A 56 4.30 -18.45 7.42
C GLN A 56 4.41 -19.16 6.07
N GLU A 57 4.48 -20.49 6.07
CA GLU A 57 4.57 -21.29 4.83
C GLU A 57 3.33 -21.09 3.95
N GLU A 58 2.13 -21.13 4.53
CA GLU A 58 0.87 -20.93 3.80
C GLU A 58 0.83 -19.55 3.13
N LEU A 59 1.24 -18.50 3.83
CA LEU A 59 1.30 -17.15 3.28
C LEU A 59 2.32 -17.04 2.14
N LEU A 60 3.53 -17.56 2.33
CA LEU A 60 4.58 -17.53 1.29
C LEU A 60 4.18 -18.29 0.02
N GLU A 61 3.37 -19.34 0.12
CA GLU A 61 2.84 -20.04 -1.05
C GLU A 61 1.73 -19.22 -1.76
N VAL A 62 0.82 -18.60 -1.01
CA VAL A 62 -0.30 -17.86 -1.63
C VAL A 62 0.12 -16.55 -2.28
N ILE A 63 1.29 -15.99 -1.95
CA ILE A 63 1.80 -14.78 -2.60
C ILE A 63 2.47 -15.05 -3.95
N ARG A 64 2.68 -16.30 -4.37
CA ARG A 64 3.37 -16.59 -5.63
C ARG A 64 2.48 -16.45 -6.86
N GLY A 65 2.91 -15.68 -7.85
CA GLY A 65 2.25 -15.58 -9.16
C GLY A 65 0.96 -14.76 -9.19
N SER A 66 0.23 -14.83 -10.29
CA SER A 66 -0.92 -13.95 -10.55
C SER A 66 -2.00 -14.04 -9.47
N GLY A 67 -2.52 -12.89 -9.06
CA GLY A 67 -3.56 -12.81 -8.02
C GLY A 67 -3.06 -13.06 -6.60
N ALA A 68 -1.75 -12.96 -6.36
CA ALA A 68 -1.10 -12.99 -5.05
C ALA A 68 -1.82 -12.14 -4.00
N PHE A 69 -1.99 -10.85 -4.29
CA PHE A 69 -2.60 -9.89 -3.37
C PHE A 69 -4.02 -10.29 -2.93
N ARG A 70 -4.84 -10.80 -3.86
CA ARG A 70 -6.19 -11.25 -3.53
C ARG A 70 -6.17 -12.47 -2.62
N ARG A 71 -5.32 -13.47 -2.89
CA ARG A 71 -5.22 -14.69 -2.08
C ARG A 71 -4.65 -14.39 -0.70
N PHE A 72 -3.60 -13.58 -0.62
CA PHE A 72 -3.04 -13.11 0.64
C PHE A 72 -4.11 -12.43 1.51
N LYS A 73 -4.85 -11.45 0.97
CA LYS A 73 -5.94 -10.77 1.69
C LYS A 73 -7.07 -11.71 2.15
N ALA A 74 -7.35 -12.76 1.38
CA ALA A 74 -8.33 -13.77 1.77
C ALA A 74 -7.80 -14.63 2.94
N LEU A 75 -6.52 -14.99 2.90
CA LEU A 75 -5.89 -15.81 3.92
C LEU A 75 -5.75 -15.07 5.25
N ILE A 76 -5.19 -13.86 5.26
CA ILE A 76 -5.03 -13.07 6.49
C ILE A 76 -6.37 -12.81 7.20
N ARG A 77 -7.46 -12.64 6.43
CA ARG A 77 -8.82 -12.50 6.97
C ARG A 77 -9.32 -13.81 7.58
N THR A 78 -9.15 -14.92 6.87
CA THR A 78 -9.52 -16.25 7.34
C THR A 78 -8.78 -16.62 8.64
N ARG A 79 -7.53 -16.16 8.77
CA ARG A 79 -6.66 -16.38 9.92
C ARG A 79 -6.77 -15.29 10.99
N SER A 80 -7.59 -14.25 10.75
CA SER A 80 -7.82 -13.11 11.65
C SER A 80 -6.56 -12.35 12.07
N ILE A 81 -5.58 -12.24 11.16
CA ILE A 81 -4.33 -11.47 11.31
C ILE A 81 -4.29 -10.26 10.37
N ASP A 82 -5.46 -9.85 9.85
CA ASP A 82 -5.55 -8.74 8.90
C ASP A 82 -5.19 -7.39 9.54
N GLN A 83 -5.49 -7.20 10.83
CA GLN A 83 -5.05 -6.01 11.57
C GLN A 83 -3.53 -5.93 11.70
N ASP A 84 -2.87 -7.05 12.03
CA ASP A 84 -1.40 -7.11 12.12
C ASP A 84 -0.75 -6.79 10.77
N TRP A 85 -1.34 -7.32 9.69
CA TRP A 85 -0.93 -6.98 8.33
C TRP A 85 -1.05 -5.48 8.05
N TYR A 86 -2.20 -4.85 8.35
CA TYR A 86 -2.40 -3.44 8.05
C TYR A 86 -1.44 -2.55 8.84
N ALA A 87 -1.21 -2.84 10.13
CA ALA A 87 -0.24 -2.13 10.95
C ALA A 87 1.19 -2.29 10.41
N TYR A 88 1.58 -3.51 10.01
CA TYR A 88 2.87 -3.78 9.42
C TYR A 88 3.07 -3.05 8.09
N ARG A 89 2.06 -3.10 7.22
CA ARG A 89 2.07 -2.46 5.90
C ARG A 89 2.19 -0.94 6.03
N GLU A 90 1.45 -0.33 6.95
CA GLU A 90 1.52 1.11 7.19
C GLU A 90 2.91 1.55 7.63
N ARG A 91 3.49 0.85 8.61
CA ARG A 91 4.87 1.11 9.06
C ARG A 91 5.87 0.94 7.91
N SER A 92 5.77 -0.14 7.14
CA SER A 92 6.71 -0.44 6.06
C SER A 92 6.63 0.61 4.94
N LEU A 93 5.43 1.09 4.62
CA LEU A 93 5.24 2.16 3.63
C LEU A 93 5.75 3.50 4.13
N ARG A 94 5.59 3.80 5.43
CA ARG A 94 6.18 4.98 6.06
C ARG A 94 7.70 4.93 6.00
N ASP A 95 8.30 3.82 6.38
CA ASP A 95 9.76 3.64 6.36
C ASP A 95 10.31 3.82 4.93
N LEU A 96 9.63 3.23 3.93
CA LEU A 96 9.99 3.40 2.52
C LEU A 96 9.85 4.86 2.06
N ALA A 97 8.79 5.56 2.49
CA ALA A 97 8.59 6.97 2.14
C ALA A 97 9.67 7.86 2.77
N VAL A 98 10.06 7.59 4.01
CA VAL A 98 11.16 8.30 4.69
C VAL A 98 12.48 8.05 3.95
N GLU A 99 12.83 6.80 3.67
CA GLU A 99 14.05 6.44 2.94
C GLU A 99 14.11 7.10 1.56
N PHE A 100 12.98 7.12 0.86
CA PHE A 100 12.87 7.78 -0.44
C PHE A 100 13.11 9.29 -0.34
N LEU A 101 12.42 9.97 0.58
CA LEU A 101 12.58 11.41 0.77
C LEU A 101 14.00 11.78 1.20
N GLU A 102 14.62 11.00 2.09
CA GLU A 102 16.03 11.16 2.46
C GLU A 102 16.96 11.02 1.25
N SER A 103 16.68 10.05 0.36
CA SER A 103 17.47 9.84 -0.86
C SER A 103 17.37 11.02 -1.85
N GLU A 104 16.25 11.73 -1.84
CA GLU A 104 16.00 12.94 -2.64
C GLU A 104 16.44 14.23 -1.92
N GLY A 105 16.92 14.13 -0.66
CA GLY A 105 17.30 15.27 0.16
C GLY A 105 16.13 16.12 0.67
N ILE A 106 14.92 15.54 0.71
CA ILE A 106 13.69 16.19 1.14
C ILE A 106 13.44 15.87 2.62
N PRO A 107 13.27 16.88 3.51
CA PRO A 107 12.99 16.63 4.92
C PRO A 107 11.58 16.04 5.14
N PHE A 108 11.50 14.95 5.91
CA PHE A 108 10.23 14.37 6.35
C PHE A 108 9.71 15.06 7.63
N VAL A 109 8.44 15.46 7.64
CA VAL A 109 7.75 16.03 8.81
C VAL A 109 6.55 15.14 9.15
N ASP A 110 6.61 14.47 10.30
CA ASP A 110 5.48 13.69 10.82
C ASP A 110 4.50 14.64 11.54
N GLN A 111 3.20 14.58 11.20
CA GLN A 111 2.14 15.36 11.84
C GLN A 111 1.36 14.53 12.86
#